data_AF-D7FPV9-F1
#
_entry.id   AF-D7FPV9-F1
#
_cell.length_a   1.000
_cell.length_b   1.000
_cell.length_c   1.000
_cell.angle_alpha   90.00
_cell.angle_beta   90.00
_cell.angle_gamma   90.00
#
_symmetry.space_group_name_H-M   'P 1'
#
loop_
_entity.id
_entity.type
_entity.pdbx_description
1 polymer ?
#
loop_
_entity_poly.entity_id
_entity_poly.type
_entity_poly.pdbx_seq_one_letter_code
_entity_poly.pdbx_strand_id
1 'polypeptide(L)'
;MERGERLRKREAERAEKRAKKRRKLGKKPLTVDRSGGYESQPKKHANKRRLELARLERLVSKQEELLRDYRPPVHVAPLDPELKRKRRRRDFYDLDTSHWKLTGAARPADSLPGAGGTELVNEREDWEAGEDLFEKLAGASSGGASGGGNDTDSDDDSSSDSGDDDGGGEEGRGRQKGETSGGGFYEGPEACREYLDLNHQLAQRLHDGGKESQTEEALKRYQRSLELDPVDHVNARRGLVRLLLDGGDADKARAVIDRFPDDRGCEMAWSLAAIEFVAWSVLQEDGSGEEVAGKALREACGANPFVAWNIAHREVFDEVVEHADEIESPPAGSVMEAFWYMVREGGLWESLEGASEWVADFLLQNEMLPPNPHQGDDGVVAGEDSKDDSDGNTNGGGVREEKRVRQASADEAGDGEEEEGSTKMVLSEGDVDNDESNAGMFANMFETAVGMAAELAEQQLGMEEGEGGEEASAQGRGIVGRGARGR
;
A
#
# COMPACT_ATOMS: atom_id res chain seq x y z
N MET A 1 9.89 48.99 54.68
CA MET A 1 8.59 48.28 54.81
C MET A 1 7.38 49.20 54.63
N GLU A 2 7.30 50.37 55.28
CA GLU A 2 6.15 51.30 55.16
C GLU A 2 5.79 51.71 53.71
N ARG A 3 6.78 51.91 52.83
CA ARG A 3 6.53 52.25 51.42
C ARG A 3 5.80 51.13 50.66
N GLY A 4 6.07 49.87 51.02
CA GLY A 4 5.43 48.69 50.43
C GLY A 4 3.97 48.54 50.88
N GLU A 5 3.68 48.80 52.16
CA GLU A 5 2.31 48.78 52.68
C GLU A 5 1.44 49.88 52.07
N ARG A 6 2.02 51.08 51.85
CA ARG A 6 1.31 52.18 51.18
C ARG A 6 0.97 51.84 49.72
N LEU A 7 1.82 51.08 49.02
CA LEU A 7 1.55 50.63 47.65
C LEU A 7 0.45 49.56 47.62
N ARG A 8 0.52 48.54 48.48
CA ARG A 8 -0.54 47.50 48.59
C ARG A 8 -1.90 48.10 48.93
N LYS A 9 -1.94 49.08 49.84
CA LYS A 9 -3.18 49.78 50.20
C LYS A 9 -3.75 50.59 49.02
N ARG A 10 -2.90 51.25 48.23
CA ARG A 10 -3.32 51.97 47.00
C ARG A 10 -3.81 51.02 45.91
N GLU A 11 -3.21 49.84 45.76
CA GLU A 11 -3.66 48.83 44.81
C GLU A 11 -5.00 48.22 45.21
N ALA A 12 -5.18 47.88 46.49
CA ALA A 12 -6.45 47.41 47.02
C ALA A 12 -7.57 48.45 46.80
N GLU A 13 -7.30 49.72 47.07
CA GLU A 13 -8.28 50.80 46.85
C GLU A 13 -8.62 51.00 45.37
N ARG A 14 -7.63 50.87 44.47
CA ARG A 14 -7.85 50.91 43.01
C ARG A 14 -8.67 49.70 42.54
N ALA A 15 -8.40 48.51 43.05
CA ALA A 15 -9.15 47.29 42.74
C ALA A 15 -10.61 47.41 43.20
N GLU A 16 -10.85 47.94 44.40
CA GLU A 16 -12.19 48.15 44.93
C GLU A 16 -12.98 49.19 44.12
N LYS A 17 -12.33 50.31 43.73
CA LYS A 17 -12.94 51.32 42.85
C LYS A 17 -13.31 50.73 41.48
N ARG A 18 -12.44 49.87 40.90
CA ARG A 18 -12.74 49.14 39.66
C ARG A 18 -13.91 48.18 39.82
N ALA A 19 -13.98 47.43 40.93
CA ALA A 19 -15.08 46.52 41.23
C ALA A 19 -16.42 47.26 41.39
N LYS A 20 -16.43 48.39 42.11
CA LYS A 20 -17.61 49.25 42.27
C LYS A 20 -18.06 49.86 40.93
N LYS A 21 -17.14 50.28 40.07
CA LYS A 21 -17.45 50.77 38.71
C LYS A 21 -18.08 49.68 37.84
N ARG A 22 -17.59 48.43 37.91
CA ARG A 22 -18.17 47.28 37.18
C ARG A 22 -19.58 46.93 37.67
N ARG A 23 -19.85 47.00 38.98
CA ARG A 23 -21.20 46.80 39.54
C ARG A 23 -22.21 47.84 39.06
N LYS A 24 -21.80 49.11 38.94
CA LYS A 24 -22.67 50.18 38.43
C LYS A 24 -23.01 50.05 36.94
N LEU A 25 -22.17 49.38 36.15
CA LEU A 25 -22.37 49.21 34.71
C LEU A 25 -23.32 48.07 34.33
N GLY A 26 -24.00 47.42 35.28
CA GLY A 26 -25.02 46.41 34.99
C GLY A 26 -24.51 45.15 34.27
N LYS A 27 -23.19 45.05 34.02
CA LYS A 27 -22.56 43.82 33.56
C LYS A 27 -22.63 42.84 34.72
N LYS A 28 -23.67 41.99 34.69
CA LYS A 28 -23.70 40.74 35.44
C LYS A 28 -22.29 40.13 35.31
N PRO A 29 -21.67 39.68 36.41
CA PRO A 29 -20.42 38.96 36.27
C PRO A 29 -20.67 37.90 35.21
N LEU A 30 -19.87 37.89 34.14
CA LEU A 30 -19.64 36.62 33.46
C LEU A 30 -19.11 35.74 34.59
N THR A 31 -20.00 34.96 35.20
CA THR A 31 -19.67 33.62 35.63
C THR A 31 -19.19 32.98 34.34
N VAL A 32 -17.91 33.20 34.04
CA VAL A 32 -17.15 32.23 33.28
C VAL A 32 -17.29 31.01 34.16
N ASP A 33 -18.29 30.19 33.85
CA ASP A 33 -18.36 28.83 34.32
C ASP A 33 -17.05 28.21 33.85
N ARG A 34 -16.08 28.28 34.76
CA ARG A 34 -14.74 27.74 34.60
C ARG A 34 -14.77 26.22 34.66
N SER A 35 -15.96 25.61 34.65
CA SER A 35 -16.20 24.38 33.91
C SER A 35 -16.15 24.71 32.40
N GLY A 36 -14.99 25.15 31.93
CA GLY A 36 -14.64 24.91 30.53
C GLY A 36 -14.72 23.41 30.39
N GLY A 37 -15.85 22.93 29.86
CA GLY A 37 -16.10 21.52 29.68
C GLY A 37 -14.91 20.99 28.90
N TYR A 38 -14.06 20.22 29.58
CA TYR A 38 -13.07 19.40 28.91
C TYR A 38 -13.90 18.43 28.09
N GLU A 39 -14.25 18.85 26.88
CA GLU A 39 -14.73 17.97 25.85
C GLU A 39 -13.68 16.86 25.80
N SER A 40 -14.11 15.65 26.18
CA SER A 40 -13.20 14.54 26.37
C SER A 40 -12.34 14.41 25.12
N GLN A 41 -11.03 14.21 25.28
CA GLN A 41 -10.08 14.00 24.17
C GLN A 41 -10.66 13.18 23.00
N PRO A 42 -11.37 12.04 23.22
CA PRO A 42 -11.98 11.28 22.12
C PRO A 42 -12.98 12.07 21.27
N LYS A 43 -13.79 12.97 21.86
CA LYS A 43 -14.74 13.80 21.10
C LYS A 43 -14.03 14.82 20.22
N LYS A 44 -12.90 15.37 20.69
CA LYS A 44 -12.07 16.30 19.91
C LYS A 44 -11.43 15.58 18.73
N HIS A 45 -10.85 14.39 18.94
CA HIS A 45 -10.29 13.58 17.86
C HIS A 45 -11.35 13.17 16.84
N ALA A 46 -12.53 12.71 17.28
CA ALA A 46 -13.63 12.37 16.39
C ALA A 46 -14.13 13.58 15.57
N ASN A 47 -14.24 14.77 16.18
CA ASN A 47 -14.63 15.98 15.46
C ASN A 47 -13.54 16.44 14.46
N LYS A 48 -12.26 16.34 14.84
CA LYS A 48 -11.12 16.61 13.94
C LYS A 48 -11.17 15.70 12.71
N ARG A 49 -11.30 14.38 12.92
CA ARG A 49 -11.43 13.39 11.83
C ARG A 49 -12.63 13.71 10.92
N ARG A 50 -13.80 14.02 11.48
CA ARG A 50 -14.99 14.39 10.70
C ARG A 50 -14.79 15.65 9.85
N LEU A 51 -14.15 16.68 10.42
CA LEU A 51 -13.86 17.93 9.69
C LEU A 51 -12.83 17.71 8.58
N GLU A 52 -11.86 16.82 8.80
CA GLU A 52 -10.85 16.44 7.82
C GLU A 52 -11.46 15.65 6.66
N LEU A 53 -12.31 14.65 6.93
CA LEU A 53 -13.09 13.96 5.91
C LEU A 53 -13.92 14.93 5.06
N ALA A 54 -14.69 15.81 5.71
CA ALA A 54 -15.51 16.80 5.00
C ALA A 54 -14.67 17.80 4.19
N ARG A 55 -13.41 18.04 4.58
CA ARG A 55 -12.47 18.86 3.81
C ARG A 55 -12.00 18.10 2.57
N LEU A 56 -11.56 16.85 2.72
CA LEU A 56 -11.10 16.00 1.62
C LEU A 56 -12.21 15.77 0.59
N GLU A 57 -13.44 15.45 1.02
CA GLU A 57 -14.60 15.31 0.13
C GLU A 57 -14.84 16.55 -0.75
N ARG A 58 -14.71 17.76 -0.18
CA ARG A 58 -14.85 19.01 -0.93
C ARG A 58 -13.70 19.23 -1.91
N LEU A 59 -12.48 18.88 -1.53
CA LEU A 59 -11.31 19.01 -2.40
C LEU A 59 -11.40 18.05 -3.59
N VAL A 60 -11.77 16.79 -3.32
CA VAL A 60 -12.03 15.78 -4.36
C VAL A 60 -13.13 16.25 -5.29
N SER A 61 -14.28 16.70 -4.75
CA SER A 61 -15.41 17.20 -5.57
C SER A 61 -14.99 18.38 -6.46
N LYS A 62 -14.16 19.29 -5.94
CA LYS A 62 -13.63 20.42 -6.70
C LYS A 62 -12.71 19.95 -7.83
N GLN A 63 -11.85 18.97 -7.58
CA GLN A 63 -11.00 18.39 -8.63
C GLN A 63 -11.82 17.63 -9.68
N GLU A 64 -12.86 16.92 -9.28
CA GLU A 64 -13.81 16.27 -10.22
C GLU A 64 -14.50 17.31 -11.13
N GLU A 65 -14.86 18.47 -10.58
CA GLU A 65 -15.43 19.57 -11.37
C GLU A 65 -14.41 20.15 -12.38
N LEU A 66 -13.15 20.32 -11.97
CA LEU A 66 -12.08 20.78 -12.86
C LEU A 66 -11.76 19.76 -13.98
N LEU A 67 -11.88 18.46 -13.66
CA LEU A 67 -11.62 17.37 -14.58
C LEU A 67 -12.84 16.95 -15.40
N ARG A 68 -14.02 17.56 -15.15
CA ARG A 68 -15.26 17.21 -15.84
C ARG A 68 -15.17 17.34 -17.36
N ASP A 69 -14.47 18.38 -17.81
CA ASP A 69 -14.23 18.65 -19.23
C ASP A 69 -12.93 18.02 -19.74
N TYR A 70 -12.11 17.48 -18.84
CA TYR A 70 -10.89 16.78 -19.21
C TYR A 70 -11.24 15.40 -19.77
N ARG A 71 -11.08 15.25 -21.09
CA ARG A 71 -11.01 13.92 -21.70
C ARG A 71 -9.55 13.49 -21.67
N PRO A 72 -9.21 12.40 -20.93
CA PRO A 72 -7.90 11.79 -21.07
C PRO A 72 -7.64 11.55 -22.55
N PRO A 73 -6.40 11.74 -23.04
CA PRO A 73 -6.04 11.29 -24.37
C PRO A 73 -6.42 9.81 -24.46
N VAL A 74 -7.48 9.49 -25.19
CA VAL A 74 -7.81 8.10 -25.48
C VAL A 74 -6.64 7.64 -26.33
N HIS A 75 -5.74 6.86 -25.75
CA HIS A 75 -4.71 6.19 -26.52
C HIS A 75 -5.42 5.21 -27.43
N VAL A 76 -5.72 5.68 -28.63
CA VAL A 76 -6.01 4.82 -29.74
C VAL A 76 -4.69 4.11 -29.99
N ALA A 77 -4.52 2.94 -29.35
CA ALA A 77 -3.41 2.03 -29.61
C ALA A 77 -3.21 2.06 -31.13
N PRO A 78 -2.04 2.50 -31.63
CA PRO A 78 -1.86 2.76 -33.05
C PRO A 78 -2.28 1.50 -33.77
N LEU A 79 -3.44 1.57 -34.46
CA LEU A 79 -4.02 0.39 -35.10
C LEU A 79 -2.90 -0.21 -35.93
N ASP A 80 -2.54 -1.45 -35.61
CA ASP A 80 -1.55 -2.19 -36.36
C ASP A 80 -1.89 -2.00 -37.85
N PRO A 81 -0.99 -1.43 -38.67
CA PRO A 81 -1.27 -1.23 -40.09
C PRO A 81 -1.68 -2.54 -40.78
N GLU A 82 -1.32 -3.71 -40.25
CA GLU A 82 -1.86 -5.00 -40.70
C GLU A 82 -3.34 -5.21 -40.35
N LEU A 83 -3.80 -4.80 -39.16
CA LEU A 83 -5.22 -4.84 -38.79
C LEU A 83 -6.05 -3.84 -39.60
N LYS A 84 -5.49 -2.68 -39.99
CA LYS A 84 -6.13 -1.78 -40.96
C LYS A 84 -6.25 -2.40 -42.35
N ARG A 85 -5.25 -3.18 -42.79
CA ARG A 85 -5.33 -3.95 -44.05
C ARG A 85 -6.33 -5.10 -43.96
N LYS A 86 -6.41 -5.80 -42.83
CA LYS A 86 -7.40 -6.88 -42.61
C LYS A 86 -8.84 -6.36 -42.43
N ARG A 87 -9.05 -5.19 -41.80
CA ARG A 87 -10.38 -4.56 -41.69
C ARG A 87 -10.95 -4.15 -43.05
N ARG A 88 -10.11 -3.76 -44.02
CA ARG A 88 -10.56 -3.52 -45.41
C ARG A 88 -10.93 -4.78 -46.19
N ARG A 89 -10.68 -5.98 -45.64
CA ARG A 89 -11.03 -7.27 -46.26
C ARG A 89 -12.13 -8.02 -45.51
N ARG A 90 -12.73 -7.44 -44.47
CA ARG A 90 -13.69 -8.11 -43.59
C ARG A 90 -15.09 -7.51 -43.65
N ASP A 91 -15.50 -7.08 -44.84
CA ASP A 91 -16.90 -6.87 -45.21
C ASP A 91 -17.31 -7.94 -46.23
N PHE A 92 -17.22 -9.22 -45.84
CA PHE A 92 -17.91 -10.35 -46.49
C PHE A 92 -17.43 -11.64 -45.80
N TYR A 93 -18.21 -12.18 -44.87
CA TYR A 93 -18.42 -13.62 -44.68
C TYR A 93 -19.56 -13.77 -43.66
N ASP A 94 -20.69 -14.27 -44.15
CA ASP A 94 -21.78 -14.81 -43.36
C ASP A 94 -21.23 -15.77 -42.30
N LEU A 95 -21.36 -15.39 -41.02
CA LEU A 95 -21.17 -16.31 -39.92
C LEU A 95 -22.49 -17.05 -39.71
N ASP A 96 -22.52 -18.26 -40.28
CA ASP A 96 -23.50 -19.29 -40.00
C ASP A 96 -23.59 -19.54 -38.48
N THR A 97 -24.78 -19.30 -37.91
CA THR A 97 -25.10 -19.38 -36.48
C THR A 97 -25.22 -20.81 -35.95
N SER A 98 -24.89 -21.83 -36.75
CA SER A 98 -25.06 -23.23 -36.39
C SER A 98 -23.91 -23.88 -35.61
N HIS A 99 -22.82 -23.17 -35.29
CA HIS A 99 -21.65 -23.76 -34.61
C HIS A 99 -21.41 -23.32 -33.15
N TRP A 100 -22.30 -22.55 -32.52
CA TRP A 100 -22.20 -22.24 -31.08
C TRP A 100 -22.78 -23.36 -30.22
N LYS A 101 -22.11 -24.52 -30.23
CA LYS A 101 -22.18 -25.48 -29.13
C LYS A 101 -20.91 -25.34 -28.31
N LEU A 102 -21.01 -24.58 -27.21
CA LEU A 102 -20.03 -24.60 -26.13
C LEU A 102 -19.98 -26.02 -25.52
N THR A 103 -19.09 -26.84 -26.05
CA THR A 103 -18.48 -27.94 -25.31
C THR A 103 -17.52 -27.35 -24.28
N GLY A 104 -17.73 -27.72 -23.03
CA GLY A 104 -16.93 -27.26 -21.91
C GLY A 104 -15.46 -27.66 -21.94
N ALA A 105 -14.70 -26.92 -21.14
CA ALA A 105 -13.43 -27.31 -20.53
C ALA A 105 -13.49 -26.68 -19.12
N ALA A 106 -13.71 -27.37 -17.99
CA ALA A 106 -13.52 -28.78 -17.64
C ALA A 106 -12.12 -29.26 -18.03
N ARG A 107 -11.12 -28.83 -17.23
CA ARG A 107 -9.84 -29.54 -17.15
C ARG A 107 -10.06 -30.92 -16.49
N PRO A 108 -9.32 -31.96 -16.91
CA PRO A 108 -9.60 -33.33 -16.56
C PRO A 108 -9.28 -33.63 -15.10
N ALA A 109 -10.31 -34.09 -14.39
CA ALA A 109 -10.20 -34.84 -13.16
C ALA A 109 -9.90 -36.30 -13.52
N ASP A 110 -8.66 -36.75 -13.34
CA ASP A 110 -8.32 -38.17 -13.39
C ASP A 110 -7.12 -38.47 -12.47
N SER A 111 -7.39 -38.52 -11.16
CA SER A 111 -6.77 -39.49 -10.23
C SER A 111 -7.53 -39.62 -8.89
N LEU A 112 -8.80 -40.05 -8.97
CA LEU A 112 -9.58 -40.88 -7.99
C LEU A 112 -9.78 -40.38 -6.52
N PRO A 113 -10.61 -41.03 -5.67
CA PRO A 113 -12.06 -40.82 -5.63
C PRO A 113 -12.67 -40.64 -4.21
N GLY A 114 -13.75 -39.88 -4.10
CA GLY A 114 -14.86 -40.23 -3.20
C GLY A 114 -15.19 -39.25 -2.07
N ALA A 115 -16.50 -39.20 -1.78
CA ALA A 115 -17.21 -38.40 -0.79
C ALA A 115 -17.27 -36.90 -1.16
N GLY A 116 -18.43 -36.28 -1.35
CA GLY A 116 -19.73 -36.50 -0.75
C GLY A 116 -20.29 -35.10 -0.55
N GLY A 117 -21.29 -34.75 -1.35
CA GLY A 117 -21.55 -33.37 -1.71
C GLY A 117 -22.06 -32.46 -0.59
N THR A 118 -21.77 -31.17 -0.79
CA THR A 118 -22.59 -30.05 -0.35
C THR A 118 -22.62 -29.02 -1.47
N GLU A 119 -23.84 -28.73 -1.91
CA GLU A 119 -24.22 -27.78 -2.96
C GLU A 119 -23.89 -26.37 -2.47
N LEU A 120 -22.77 -25.79 -2.92
CA LEU A 120 -22.47 -24.37 -2.76
C LEU A 120 -22.96 -23.63 -4.00
N VAL A 121 -23.92 -22.74 -3.75
CA VAL A 121 -24.50 -21.79 -4.70
C VAL A 121 -23.38 -20.89 -5.19
N ASN A 122 -23.02 -21.06 -6.46
CA ASN A 122 -22.02 -20.26 -7.15
C ASN A 122 -22.71 -19.01 -7.71
N GLU A 123 -22.97 -18.03 -6.83
CA GLU A 123 -23.38 -16.69 -7.24
C GLU A 123 -22.15 -15.93 -7.74
N ARG A 124 -21.82 -16.20 -9.00
CA ARG A 124 -20.96 -15.36 -9.81
C ARG A 124 -21.78 -14.12 -10.20
N GLU A 125 -21.94 -13.20 -9.25
CA GLU A 125 -22.46 -11.86 -9.57
C GLU A 125 -21.43 -11.13 -10.42
N ASP A 126 -21.84 -10.78 -11.63
CA ASP A 126 -21.13 -9.90 -12.53
C ASP A 126 -21.02 -8.52 -11.86
N TRP A 127 -19.81 -8.16 -11.43
CA TRP A 127 -19.50 -6.88 -10.80
C TRP A 127 -19.51 -5.76 -11.86
N GLU A 128 -20.68 -5.21 -12.16
CA GLU A 128 -20.82 -3.94 -12.89
C GLU A 128 -20.48 -2.77 -11.94
N ALA A 129 -19.19 -2.60 -11.64
CA ALA A 129 -18.67 -1.44 -10.92
C ALA A 129 -18.32 -0.33 -11.92
N GLY A 130 -18.95 0.85 -11.77
CA GLY A 130 -18.31 2.13 -12.10
C GLY A 130 -18.30 2.63 -13.54
N GLU A 131 -18.98 2.01 -14.51
CA GLU A 131 -19.00 2.52 -15.90
C GLU A 131 -19.73 3.88 -16.05
N ASP A 132 -20.50 4.28 -15.05
CA ASP A 132 -21.60 5.23 -15.23
C ASP A 132 -21.17 6.71 -15.36
N LEU A 133 -20.00 7.13 -14.88
CA LEU A 133 -19.60 8.55 -14.97
C LEU A 133 -18.89 8.89 -16.30
N PHE A 134 -18.02 8.00 -16.78
CA PHE A 134 -17.27 8.22 -18.02
C PHE A 134 -18.05 7.76 -19.26
N GLU A 135 -18.85 6.70 -19.19
CA GLU A 135 -19.78 6.37 -20.29
C GLU A 135 -20.88 7.43 -20.45
N LYS A 136 -21.45 7.98 -19.36
CA LYS A 136 -22.42 9.09 -19.47
C LYS A 136 -21.81 10.37 -20.06
N LEU A 137 -20.52 10.63 -19.86
CA LEU A 137 -19.81 11.76 -20.47
C LEU A 137 -19.34 11.46 -21.91
N ALA A 138 -19.07 10.20 -22.25
CA ALA A 138 -18.74 9.76 -23.60
C ALA A 138 -19.97 9.64 -24.53
N GLY A 139 -21.12 9.22 -24.00
CA GLY A 139 -22.35 8.92 -24.75
C GLY A 139 -23.20 10.12 -25.19
N ALA A 140 -22.91 11.34 -24.72
CA ALA A 140 -23.70 12.53 -25.05
C ALA A 140 -23.45 13.13 -26.46
N SER A 141 -22.70 12.46 -27.35
CA SER A 141 -22.27 13.03 -28.65
C SER A 141 -22.57 12.21 -29.91
N SER A 142 -23.28 11.08 -29.85
CA SER A 142 -23.56 10.24 -31.07
C SER A 142 -25.01 10.29 -31.57
N GLY A 143 -25.75 11.35 -31.26
CA GLY A 143 -27.06 11.60 -31.84
C GLY A 143 -26.98 12.30 -33.20
N GLY A 144 -26.75 11.55 -34.29
CA GLY A 144 -27.01 12.09 -35.63
C GLY A 144 -26.31 11.37 -36.78
N ALA A 145 -26.99 10.41 -37.41
CA ALA A 145 -27.08 10.24 -38.86
C ALA A 145 -27.82 8.93 -39.20
N SER A 146 -29.16 8.99 -39.22
CA SER A 146 -29.97 8.03 -39.97
C SER A 146 -30.00 8.49 -41.43
N GLY A 147 -29.33 7.75 -42.31
CA GLY A 147 -29.39 7.95 -43.76
C GLY A 147 -29.45 6.59 -44.45
N GLY A 148 -30.64 6.23 -44.93
CA GLY A 148 -30.89 4.99 -45.65
C GLY A 148 -30.32 4.98 -47.07
N GLY A 149 -30.27 3.78 -47.64
CA GLY A 149 -29.92 3.53 -49.04
C GLY A 149 -30.20 2.07 -49.37
N ASN A 150 -31.36 1.86 -49.98
CA ASN A 150 -31.78 0.64 -50.66
C ASN A 150 -31.22 0.73 -52.10
N ASP A 151 -30.64 -0.34 -52.65
CA ASP A 151 -30.65 -0.61 -54.11
C ASP A 151 -30.10 -2.01 -54.43
N THR A 152 -30.68 -2.56 -55.49
CA THR A 152 -30.65 -3.95 -55.96
C THR A 152 -29.64 -4.18 -57.08
N ASP A 153 -29.48 -5.46 -57.43
CA ASP A 153 -29.16 -5.99 -58.76
C ASP A 153 -27.69 -6.23 -59.17
N SER A 154 -27.37 -7.53 -59.24
CA SER A 154 -26.95 -8.27 -60.45
C SER A 154 -25.48 -8.37 -60.88
N ASP A 155 -25.14 -9.63 -61.18
CA ASP A 155 -24.28 -10.13 -62.27
C ASP A 155 -22.74 -10.22 -62.11
N ASP A 156 -22.31 -11.48 -61.99
CA ASP A 156 -21.46 -12.21 -62.95
C ASP A 156 -19.91 -12.07 -62.94
N ASP A 157 -19.31 -13.21 -63.32
CA ASP A 157 -17.96 -13.49 -63.80
C ASP A 157 -16.75 -13.73 -62.86
N SER A 158 -16.44 -15.02 -62.72
CA SER A 158 -15.21 -15.69 -63.19
C SER A 158 -13.83 -15.00 -62.98
N SER A 159 -12.94 -15.66 -62.24
CA SER A 159 -11.76 -16.37 -62.80
C SER A 159 -10.60 -16.52 -61.80
N SER A 160 -9.91 -17.64 -61.99
CA SER A 160 -8.66 -18.08 -61.38
C SER A 160 -7.51 -17.08 -61.53
N ASP A 161 -6.66 -16.96 -60.51
CA ASP A 161 -5.22 -16.96 -60.77
C ASP A 161 -4.41 -17.40 -59.54
N SER A 162 -3.47 -18.30 -59.83
CA SER A 162 -2.50 -18.92 -58.94
C SER A 162 -1.17 -18.22 -59.18
N GLY A 163 -0.61 -17.58 -58.16
CA GLY A 163 0.70 -16.92 -58.22
C GLY A 163 1.51 -17.25 -56.98
N ASP A 164 2.35 -18.27 -57.11
CA ASP A 164 3.59 -18.41 -56.35
C ASP A 164 4.48 -17.20 -56.67
N ASP A 165 4.89 -16.44 -55.66
CA ASP A 165 5.98 -15.47 -55.82
C ASP A 165 6.92 -15.54 -54.62
N ASP A 166 8.14 -15.91 -54.97
CA ASP A 166 9.30 -16.28 -54.20
C ASP A 166 10.29 -15.12 -54.37
N GLY A 167 10.61 -14.41 -53.29
CA GLY A 167 11.50 -13.25 -53.31
C GLY A 167 11.36 -12.49 -52.00
N GLY A 168 12.40 -12.24 -51.23
CA GLY A 168 13.71 -11.74 -51.61
C GLY A 168 14.00 -10.66 -50.57
N GLY A 169 15.15 -10.77 -49.89
CA GLY A 169 15.40 -10.10 -48.62
C GLY A 169 15.31 -8.58 -48.63
N GLU A 170 15.04 -8.04 -47.45
CA GLU A 170 15.43 -6.67 -47.10
C GLU A 170 15.91 -6.65 -45.65
N GLU A 171 17.13 -6.16 -45.48
CA GLU A 171 17.76 -5.80 -44.22
C GLU A 171 16.90 -4.76 -43.50
N GLY A 172 15.97 -5.24 -42.68
CA GLY A 172 15.16 -4.41 -41.80
C GLY A 172 16.04 -3.83 -40.71
N ARG A 173 16.52 -2.60 -40.91
CA ARG A 173 16.99 -1.73 -39.83
C ARG A 173 15.95 -1.75 -38.72
N GLY A 174 16.28 -2.46 -37.63
CA GLY A 174 15.47 -2.60 -36.44
C GLY A 174 15.17 -1.24 -35.84
N ARG A 175 14.08 -0.63 -36.31
CA ARG A 175 13.45 0.51 -35.68
C ARG A 175 12.89 -0.06 -34.38
N GLN A 176 13.67 0.02 -33.30
CA GLN A 176 13.17 -0.19 -31.95
C GLN A 176 11.89 0.64 -31.84
N LYS A 177 10.74 -0.05 -31.87
CA LYS A 177 9.47 0.52 -31.45
C LYS A 177 9.69 0.83 -29.99
N GLY A 178 10.07 2.08 -29.69
CA GLY A 178 9.93 2.59 -28.35
C GLY A 178 8.47 2.36 -27.99
N GLU A 179 8.24 1.50 -27.00
CA GLU A 179 6.95 1.34 -26.37
C GLU A 179 6.61 2.72 -25.83
N THR A 180 5.89 3.50 -26.64
CA THR A 180 5.28 4.73 -26.18
C THR A 180 4.18 4.26 -25.25
N SER A 181 4.55 4.03 -23.98
CA SER A 181 3.63 3.99 -22.85
C SER A 181 2.85 5.29 -22.95
N GLY A 182 1.68 5.17 -23.57
CA GLY A 182 0.85 6.32 -23.83
C GLY A 182 0.49 6.94 -22.50
N GLY A 183 0.78 8.24 -22.34
CA GLY A 183 0.65 8.88 -21.04
C GLY A 183 -0.71 8.67 -20.41
N GLY A 184 -0.70 7.96 -19.29
CA GLY A 184 -1.88 7.63 -18.49
C GLY A 184 -2.48 8.86 -17.82
N PHE A 185 -3.59 8.69 -17.10
CA PHE A 185 -4.24 9.78 -16.38
C PHE A 185 -3.26 10.56 -15.47
N TYR A 186 -2.31 9.86 -14.85
CA TYR A 186 -1.25 10.44 -14.02
C TYR A 186 -0.29 11.38 -14.79
N GLU A 187 0.02 11.07 -16.05
CA GLU A 187 0.86 11.91 -16.92
C GLU A 187 0.12 13.14 -17.48
N GLY A 188 -1.18 13.25 -17.18
CA GLY A 188 -2.00 14.39 -17.54
C GLY A 188 -1.64 15.70 -16.81
N PRO A 189 -2.56 16.69 -16.87
CA PRO A 189 -2.45 17.92 -16.10
C PRO A 189 -2.25 17.65 -14.60
N GLU A 190 -1.65 18.61 -13.89
CA GLU A 190 -1.42 18.54 -12.45
C GLU A 190 -2.69 18.19 -11.65
N ALA A 191 -3.86 18.68 -12.10
CA ALA A 191 -5.16 18.36 -11.52
C ALA A 191 -5.48 16.85 -11.49
N CYS A 192 -4.96 16.06 -12.44
CA CYS A 192 -5.14 14.59 -12.44
C CYS A 192 -4.33 13.93 -11.33
N ARG A 193 -3.09 14.36 -11.11
CA ARG A 193 -2.24 13.87 -10.01
C ARG A 193 -2.80 14.28 -8.65
N GLU A 194 -3.22 15.54 -8.52
CA GLU A 194 -3.85 16.04 -7.31
C GLU A 194 -5.16 15.29 -7.01
N TYR A 195 -5.96 14.97 -8.03
CA TYR A 195 -7.14 14.14 -7.86
C TYR A 195 -6.81 12.74 -7.33
N LEU A 196 -5.83 12.05 -7.91
CA LEU A 196 -5.43 10.71 -7.45
C LEU A 196 -4.93 10.72 -6.01
N ASP A 197 -4.10 11.70 -5.65
CA ASP A 197 -3.59 11.87 -4.29
C ASP A 197 -4.72 12.17 -3.28
N LEU A 198 -5.60 13.12 -3.58
CA LEU A 198 -6.75 13.43 -2.74
C LEU A 198 -7.73 12.25 -2.62
N ASN A 199 -7.90 11.48 -3.69
CA ASN A 199 -8.76 10.30 -3.70
C ASN A 199 -8.15 9.18 -2.83
N HIS A 200 -6.83 8.98 -2.89
CA HIS A 200 -6.10 8.06 -2.01
C HIS A 200 -6.22 8.48 -0.54
N GLN A 201 -5.93 9.75 -0.21
CA GLN A 201 -6.05 10.26 1.15
C GLN A 201 -7.48 10.13 1.70
N LEU A 202 -8.49 10.42 0.86
CA LEU A 202 -9.89 10.24 1.25
C LEU A 202 -10.21 8.76 1.53
N ALA A 203 -9.77 7.84 0.65
CA ALA A 203 -9.95 6.40 0.82
C ALA A 203 -9.34 5.91 2.15
N GLN A 204 -8.10 6.32 2.43
CA GLN A 204 -7.41 5.99 3.68
C GLN A 204 -8.19 6.49 4.91
N ARG A 205 -8.64 7.76 4.92
CA ARG A 205 -9.38 8.30 6.07
C ARG A 205 -10.78 7.71 6.22
N LEU A 206 -11.41 7.28 5.14
CA LEU A 206 -12.67 6.55 5.19
C LEU A 206 -12.48 5.17 5.83
N HIS A 207 -11.42 4.45 5.43
CA HIS A 207 -11.04 3.16 6.01
C HIS A 207 -10.72 3.26 7.50
N ASP A 208 -9.86 4.22 7.91
CA ASP A 208 -9.52 4.49 9.32
C ASP A 208 -10.74 4.90 10.20
N GLY A 209 -11.87 5.22 9.55
CA GLY A 209 -13.13 5.52 10.22
C GLY A 209 -13.84 4.29 10.78
N GLY A 210 -13.55 3.09 10.24
CA GLY A 210 -14.05 1.80 10.71
C GLY A 210 -15.57 1.60 10.58
N LYS A 211 -16.27 2.46 9.83
CA LYS A 211 -17.70 2.27 9.55
C LYS A 211 -17.86 1.53 8.24
N GLU A 212 -18.68 0.50 8.22
CA GLU A 212 -18.99 -0.32 7.03
C GLU A 212 -19.29 0.52 5.78
N SER A 213 -20.20 1.50 5.87
CA SER A 213 -20.51 2.41 4.75
C SER A 213 -19.31 3.23 4.24
N GLN A 214 -18.33 3.51 5.10
CA GLN A 214 -17.11 4.23 4.73
C GLN A 214 -16.08 3.26 4.14
N THR A 215 -16.00 2.03 4.63
CA THR A 215 -15.19 0.93 4.07
C THR A 215 -15.57 0.66 2.62
N GLU A 216 -16.86 0.52 2.31
CA GLU A 216 -17.33 0.33 0.93
C GLU A 216 -16.95 1.51 0.00
N GLU A 217 -17.07 2.74 0.49
CA GLU A 217 -16.68 3.92 -0.29
C GLU A 217 -15.17 3.98 -0.50
N ALA A 218 -14.37 3.63 0.52
CA ALA A 218 -12.91 3.51 0.40
C ALA A 218 -12.51 2.49 -0.66
N LEU A 219 -13.18 1.33 -0.70
CA LEU A 219 -12.96 0.28 -1.69
C LEU A 219 -13.17 0.81 -3.11
N LYS A 220 -14.30 1.48 -3.35
CA LYS A 220 -14.61 2.13 -4.64
C LYS A 220 -13.56 3.17 -5.00
N ARG A 221 -13.08 3.97 -4.05
CA ARG A 221 -12.05 4.98 -4.31
C ARG A 221 -10.72 4.36 -4.72
N TYR A 222 -10.24 3.32 -4.02
CA TYR A 222 -9.00 2.65 -4.38
C TYR A 222 -9.10 1.97 -5.75
N GLN A 223 -10.19 1.23 -6.01
CA GLN A 223 -10.45 0.63 -7.32
C GLN A 223 -10.43 1.70 -8.42
N ARG A 224 -11.10 2.82 -8.20
CA ARG A 224 -11.13 3.93 -9.15
C ARG A 224 -9.75 4.52 -9.41
N SER A 225 -8.90 4.64 -8.39
CA SER A 225 -7.52 5.08 -8.58
C SER A 225 -6.73 4.11 -9.47
N LEU A 226 -6.89 2.80 -9.31
CA LEU A 226 -6.22 1.78 -10.14
C LEU A 226 -6.78 1.65 -11.57
N GLU A 227 -8.05 2.02 -11.79
CA GLU A 227 -8.62 2.14 -13.13
C GLU A 227 -8.04 3.32 -13.89
N LEU A 228 -7.91 4.48 -13.21
CA LEU A 228 -7.39 5.71 -13.80
C LEU A 228 -5.88 5.65 -13.98
N ASP A 229 -5.18 5.03 -13.04
CA ASP A 229 -3.74 4.87 -13.03
C ASP A 229 -3.33 3.40 -12.80
N PRO A 230 -3.30 2.57 -13.86
CA PRO A 230 -2.94 1.17 -13.76
C PRO A 230 -1.50 0.90 -13.29
N VAL A 231 -0.61 1.90 -13.40
CA VAL A 231 0.79 1.83 -12.89
C VAL A 231 0.84 2.09 -11.39
N ASP A 232 -0.22 2.68 -10.84
CA ASP A 232 -0.42 2.91 -9.42
C ASP A 232 0.65 3.78 -8.75
N HIS A 233 0.86 4.97 -9.31
CA HIS A 233 1.84 5.95 -8.81
C HIS A 233 1.52 6.45 -7.40
N VAL A 234 0.25 6.36 -6.98
CA VAL A 234 -0.19 6.75 -5.62
C VAL A 234 -0.28 5.56 -4.66
N ASN A 235 0.19 4.38 -5.07
CA ASN A 235 0.19 3.15 -4.25
C ASN A 235 -1.19 2.79 -3.65
N ALA A 236 -2.27 3.01 -4.40
CA ALA A 236 -3.63 2.62 -4.05
C ALA A 236 -3.79 1.10 -3.87
N ARG A 237 -2.98 0.26 -4.54
CA ARG A 237 -3.04 -1.20 -4.42
C ARG A 237 -2.80 -1.69 -3.00
N ARG A 238 -1.90 -1.04 -2.26
CA ARG A 238 -1.56 -1.38 -0.87
C ARG A 238 -2.76 -1.18 0.06
N GLY A 239 -3.34 0.02 -0.01
CA GLY A 239 -4.59 0.33 0.71
C GLY A 239 -5.77 -0.56 0.31
N LEU A 240 -5.86 -0.97 -0.96
CA LEU A 240 -6.90 -1.90 -1.43
C LEU A 240 -6.70 -3.31 -0.85
N VAL A 241 -5.49 -3.85 -0.89
CA VAL A 241 -5.15 -5.18 -0.32
C VAL A 241 -5.51 -5.21 1.16
N ARG A 242 -5.06 -4.21 1.93
CA ARG A 242 -5.40 -4.07 3.35
C ARG A 242 -6.91 -4.10 3.59
N LEU A 243 -7.65 -3.27 2.85
CA LEU A 243 -9.10 -3.17 3.00
C LEU A 243 -9.82 -4.49 2.70
N LEU A 244 -9.33 -5.24 1.70
CA LEU A 244 -9.88 -6.55 1.34
C LEU A 244 -9.58 -7.59 2.43
N LEU A 245 -8.38 -7.57 3.01
CA LEU A 245 -8.01 -8.45 4.12
C LEU A 245 -8.85 -8.18 5.38
N ASP A 246 -9.05 -6.92 5.73
CA ASP A 246 -9.95 -6.53 6.84
C ASP A 246 -11.40 -7.00 6.60
N GLY A 247 -11.81 -7.09 5.34
CA GLY A 247 -13.12 -7.62 4.92
C GLY A 247 -13.20 -9.15 4.83
N GLY A 248 -12.09 -9.87 5.00
CA GLY A 248 -12.01 -11.32 4.79
C GLY A 248 -12.04 -11.75 3.32
N ASP A 249 -11.87 -10.82 2.38
CA ASP A 249 -11.87 -11.05 0.93
C ASP A 249 -10.46 -11.47 0.42
N ALA A 250 -9.88 -12.53 1.00
CA ALA A 250 -8.50 -12.97 0.72
C ALA A 250 -8.24 -13.27 -0.77
N ASP A 251 -9.20 -13.88 -1.48
CA ASP A 251 -9.08 -14.16 -2.92
C ASP A 251 -8.95 -12.89 -3.77
N LYS A 252 -9.71 -11.85 -3.43
CA LYS A 252 -9.64 -10.57 -4.14
C LYS A 252 -8.32 -9.87 -3.83
N ALA A 253 -7.85 -9.94 -2.58
CA ALA A 253 -6.54 -9.41 -2.20
C ALA A 253 -5.41 -10.10 -2.98
N ARG A 254 -5.44 -11.44 -3.06
CA ARG A 254 -4.51 -12.25 -3.86
C ARG A 254 -4.50 -11.82 -5.33
N ALA A 255 -5.68 -11.64 -5.94
CA ALA A 255 -5.79 -11.17 -7.32
C ALA A 255 -5.21 -9.75 -7.55
N VAL A 256 -5.31 -8.86 -6.55
CA VAL A 256 -4.65 -7.55 -6.61
C VAL A 256 -3.14 -7.71 -6.54
N ILE A 257 -2.61 -8.55 -5.63
CA ILE A 257 -1.17 -8.80 -5.51
C ILE A 257 -0.60 -9.39 -6.81
N ASP A 258 -1.27 -10.40 -7.39
CA ASP A 258 -0.86 -11.05 -8.64
C ASP A 258 -0.80 -10.09 -9.84
N ARG A 259 -1.57 -9.00 -9.81
CA ARG A 259 -1.55 -7.95 -10.84
C ARG A 259 -0.27 -7.10 -10.79
N PHE A 260 0.43 -7.06 -9.65
CA PHE A 260 1.63 -6.24 -9.43
C PHE A 260 2.82 -7.10 -8.96
N PRO A 261 3.30 -8.05 -9.78
CA PRO A 261 4.36 -9.00 -9.38
C PRO A 261 5.72 -8.34 -9.10
N ASP A 262 5.93 -7.13 -9.62
CA ASP A 262 7.16 -6.36 -9.43
C ASP A 262 7.18 -5.59 -8.09
N ASP A 263 6.03 -5.43 -7.41
CA ASP A 263 5.99 -4.78 -6.11
C ASP A 263 6.44 -5.75 -5.01
N ARG A 264 7.75 -5.71 -4.73
CA ARG A 264 8.38 -6.44 -3.63
C ARG A 264 8.32 -5.70 -2.30
N GLY A 265 7.46 -4.70 -2.17
CA GLY A 265 7.27 -3.98 -0.92
C GLY A 265 6.82 -4.89 0.22
N CYS A 266 7.27 -4.57 1.42
CA CYS A 266 6.97 -5.32 2.64
C CYS A 266 5.47 -5.62 2.80
N GLU A 267 4.62 -4.60 2.59
CA GLU A 267 3.17 -4.73 2.74
C GLU A 267 2.58 -5.84 1.84
N MET A 268 2.95 -5.88 0.56
CA MET A 268 2.42 -6.86 -0.39
C MET A 268 2.90 -8.28 -0.08
N ALA A 269 4.20 -8.43 0.20
CA ALA A 269 4.80 -9.74 0.45
C ALA A 269 4.29 -10.36 1.75
N TRP A 270 4.19 -9.56 2.83
CA TRP A 270 3.66 -10.04 4.11
C TRP A 270 2.15 -10.26 4.08
N SER A 271 1.37 -9.43 3.34
CA SER A 271 -0.04 -9.71 3.10
C SER A 271 -0.24 -11.05 2.36
N LEU A 272 0.58 -11.36 1.36
CA LEU A 272 0.51 -12.65 0.67
C LEU A 272 0.85 -13.82 1.61
N ALA A 273 1.88 -13.69 2.45
CA ALA A 273 2.22 -14.71 3.44
C ALA A 273 1.06 -14.97 4.42
N ALA A 274 0.37 -13.92 4.87
CA ALA A 274 -0.82 -14.06 5.71
C ALA A 274 -1.98 -14.77 4.98
N ILE A 275 -2.25 -14.40 3.72
CA ILE A 275 -3.27 -15.07 2.88
C ILE A 275 -2.96 -16.57 2.75
N GLU A 276 -1.73 -16.92 2.40
CA GLU A 276 -1.35 -18.32 2.20
C GLU A 276 -1.32 -19.11 3.51
N PHE A 277 -0.96 -18.47 4.63
CA PHE A 277 -1.11 -19.09 5.95
C PHE A 277 -2.58 -19.42 6.22
N VAL A 278 -3.49 -18.46 6.08
CA VAL A 278 -4.94 -18.67 6.31
C VAL A 278 -5.50 -19.75 5.39
N ALA A 279 -5.14 -19.71 4.10
CA ALA A 279 -5.58 -20.69 3.12
C ALA A 279 -5.16 -22.11 3.48
N TRP A 280 -3.95 -22.29 4.03
CA TRP A 280 -3.41 -23.58 4.44
C TRP A 280 -3.88 -24.04 5.83
N SER A 281 -3.68 -23.22 6.85
CA SER A 281 -3.85 -23.62 8.26
C SER A 281 -5.30 -23.54 8.73
N VAL A 282 -6.07 -22.57 8.22
CA VAL A 282 -7.44 -22.30 8.68
C VAL A 282 -8.48 -22.86 7.71
N LEU A 283 -8.38 -22.48 6.42
CA LEU A 283 -9.41 -22.80 5.43
C LEU A 283 -9.20 -24.15 4.74
N GLN A 284 -7.96 -24.65 4.68
CA GLN A 284 -7.58 -25.88 3.98
C GLN A 284 -8.05 -25.88 2.51
N GLU A 285 -7.84 -24.77 1.81
CA GLU A 285 -8.21 -24.60 0.41
C GLU A 285 -7.55 -25.65 -0.51
N ASP A 286 -8.22 -26.03 -1.59
CA ASP A 286 -7.66 -26.97 -2.56
C ASP A 286 -6.40 -26.37 -3.22
N GLY A 287 -5.26 -27.05 -3.02
CA GLY A 287 -3.97 -26.59 -3.55
C GLY A 287 -3.21 -25.64 -2.62
N SER A 288 -3.78 -25.26 -1.48
CA SER A 288 -3.01 -24.67 -0.39
C SER A 288 -2.22 -25.78 0.34
N GLY A 289 -1.06 -25.41 0.87
CA GLY A 289 -0.20 -26.35 1.57
C GLY A 289 0.94 -25.63 2.28
N GLU A 290 1.54 -26.31 3.25
CA GLU A 290 2.65 -25.77 4.05
C GLU A 290 3.82 -25.31 3.17
N GLU A 291 4.08 -26.00 2.06
CA GLU A 291 5.13 -25.61 1.11
C GLU A 291 4.82 -24.28 0.41
N VAL A 292 3.55 -24.04 0.05
CA VAL A 292 3.11 -22.80 -0.62
C VAL A 292 3.16 -21.64 0.37
N ALA A 293 2.61 -21.82 1.58
CA ALA A 293 2.65 -20.83 2.65
C ALA A 293 4.09 -20.53 3.09
N GLY A 294 4.92 -21.55 3.27
CA GLY A 294 6.34 -21.39 3.62
C GLY A 294 7.16 -20.74 2.52
N LYS A 295 6.80 -20.93 1.24
CA LYS A 295 7.40 -20.19 0.12
C LYS A 295 7.03 -18.70 0.19
N ALA A 296 5.75 -18.38 0.38
CA ALA A 296 5.29 -16.99 0.51
C ALA A 296 5.95 -16.29 1.72
N LEU A 297 6.05 -16.98 2.87
CA LEU A 297 6.75 -16.48 4.04
C LEU A 297 8.24 -16.23 3.77
N ARG A 298 8.91 -17.13 3.04
CA ARG A 298 10.32 -16.92 2.65
C ARG A 298 10.49 -15.68 1.77
N GLU A 299 9.59 -15.45 0.81
CA GLU A 299 9.59 -14.26 -0.04
C GLU A 299 9.33 -13.00 0.78
N ALA A 300 8.40 -13.04 1.75
CA ALA A 300 8.13 -11.94 2.69
C ALA A 300 9.32 -11.60 3.58
N CYS A 301 9.99 -12.61 4.14
CA CYS A 301 11.25 -12.45 4.86
C CYS A 301 12.36 -11.85 3.98
N GLY A 302 12.39 -12.19 2.68
CA GLY A 302 13.30 -11.59 1.71
C GLY A 302 13.00 -10.12 1.41
N ALA A 303 11.74 -9.70 1.50
CA ALA A 303 11.33 -8.31 1.34
C ALA A 303 11.69 -7.47 2.58
N ASN A 304 11.38 -7.97 3.78
CA ASN A 304 11.75 -7.30 5.03
C ASN A 304 11.85 -8.31 6.20
N PRO A 305 13.06 -8.71 6.64
CA PRO A 305 13.23 -9.70 7.71
C PRO A 305 12.92 -9.15 9.11
N PHE A 306 12.91 -7.82 9.28
CA PHE A 306 12.61 -7.19 10.58
C PHE A 306 11.15 -7.45 11.00
N VAL A 307 10.23 -7.58 10.04
CA VAL A 307 8.83 -7.92 10.30
C VAL A 307 8.68 -9.33 10.88
N ALA A 308 9.46 -10.30 10.37
CA ALA A 308 9.42 -11.68 10.88
C ALA A 308 9.75 -11.74 12.37
N TRP A 309 10.82 -11.05 12.77
CA TRP A 309 11.24 -10.94 14.17
C TRP A 309 10.21 -10.23 15.03
N ASN A 310 9.57 -9.18 14.50
CA ASN A 310 8.51 -8.48 15.22
C ASN A 310 7.27 -9.36 15.43
N ILE A 311 6.82 -10.10 14.42
CA ILE A 311 5.69 -11.04 14.54
C ILE A 311 5.99 -12.17 15.53
N ALA A 312 7.20 -12.76 15.46
CA ALA A 312 7.61 -13.86 16.32
C ALA A 312 7.76 -13.47 17.80
N HIS A 313 8.11 -12.21 18.08
CA HIS A 313 8.40 -11.72 19.44
C HIS A 313 7.57 -10.50 19.80
N ARG A 314 6.31 -10.44 19.33
CA ARG A 314 5.47 -9.25 19.40
C ARG A 314 5.35 -8.65 20.80
N GLU A 315 5.15 -9.49 21.82
CA GLU A 315 5.00 -9.05 23.21
C GLU A 315 6.18 -8.18 23.67
N VAL A 316 7.38 -8.48 23.18
CA VAL A 316 8.60 -7.73 23.48
C VAL A 316 8.65 -6.43 22.69
N PHE A 317 8.26 -6.47 21.41
CA PHE A 317 8.26 -5.29 20.56
C PHE A 317 7.22 -4.25 21.00
N ASP A 318 6.05 -4.67 21.47
CA ASP A 318 5.00 -3.78 21.98
C ASP A 318 5.47 -3.00 23.23
N GLU A 319 6.44 -3.51 23.99
CA GLU A 319 7.01 -2.81 25.15
C GLU A 319 8.05 -1.74 24.79
N VAL A 320 8.72 -1.90 23.64
CA VAL A 320 9.90 -1.09 23.28
C VAL A 320 9.61 -0.10 22.15
N VAL A 321 8.71 -0.46 21.23
CA VAL A 321 8.43 0.34 20.04
C VAL A 321 7.45 1.45 20.37
N GLU A 322 7.99 2.66 20.55
CA GLU A 322 7.22 3.89 20.71
C GLU A 322 7.26 4.71 19.40
N HIS A 323 6.25 5.55 19.16
CA HIS A 323 6.19 6.50 18.04
C HIS A 323 6.19 5.89 16.62
N ALA A 324 5.97 4.58 16.49
CA ALA A 324 5.89 3.95 15.17
C ALA A 324 4.70 4.46 14.33
N ASP A 325 3.68 5.04 14.96
CA ASP A 325 2.56 5.72 14.29
C ASP A 325 2.93 7.08 13.67
N GLU A 326 4.09 7.64 14.04
CA GLU A 326 4.61 8.91 13.51
C GLU A 326 5.49 8.70 12.26
N ILE A 327 5.79 7.45 11.88
CA ILE A 327 6.63 7.14 10.73
C ILE A 327 5.87 7.48 9.43
N GLU A 328 6.38 8.47 8.69
CA GLU A 328 5.89 8.84 7.36
C GLU A 328 6.85 8.32 6.28
N SER A 329 6.35 7.49 5.35
CA SER A 329 7.10 7.02 4.18
C SER A 329 8.46 6.34 4.49
N PRO A 330 8.47 5.23 5.23
CA PRO A 330 9.72 4.56 5.60
C PRO A 330 10.49 4.01 4.38
N PRO A 331 11.84 3.96 4.42
CA PRO A 331 12.64 3.31 3.38
C PRO A 331 12.33 1.82 3.27
N ALA A 332 12.22 1.29 2.05
CA ALA A 332 11.95 -0.13 1.81
C ALA A 332 13.07 -1.03 2.39
N GLY A 333 12.68 -2.13 3.02
CA GLY A 333 13.57 -3.09 3.69
C GLY A 333 14.12 -2.61 5.03
N SER A 334 13.76 -1.41 5.51
CA SER A 334 14.26 -0.87 6.77
C SER A 334 13.48 -1.36 7.99
N VAL A 335 14.08 -1.18 9.19
CA VAL A 335 13.40 -1.33 10.49
C VAL A 335 12.17 -0.43 10.58
N MET A 336 12.27 0.80 10.05
CA MET A 336 11.15 1.75 10.07
C MET A 336 9.97 1.25 9.24
N GLU A 337 10.23 0.60 8.09
CA GLU A 337 9.16 0.00 7.28
C GLU A 337 8.50 -1.16 8.03
N ALA A 338 9.29 -1.96 8.77
CA ALA A 338 8.75 -3.03 9.57
C ALA A 338 7.85 -2.52 10.70
N PHE A 339 8.27 -1.50 11.45
CA PHE A 339 7.42 -0.90 12.49
C PHE A 339 6.19 -0.23 11.92
N TRP A 340 6.34 0.49 10.81
CA TRP A 340 5.20 1.08 10.10
C TRP A 340 4.19 0.02 9.63
N TYR A 341 4.68 -1.11 9.10
CA TYR A 341 3.85 -2.25 8.72
C TYR A 341 3.14 -2.82 9.95
N MET A 342 3.85 -3.06 11.05
CA MET A 342 3.27 -3.65 12.26
C MET A 342 2.22 -2.75 12.94
N VAL A 343 2.38 -1.43 12.91
CA VAL A 343 1.34 -0.51 13.41
C VAL A 343 0.05 -0.59 12.58
N ARG A 344 0.16 -0.83 11.28
CA ARG A 344 -0.98 -0.84 10.36
C ARG A 344 -1.63 -2.21 10.21
N GLU A 345 -0.81 -3.24 10.05
CA GLU A 345 -1.18 -4.61 9.70
C GLU A 345 -0.90 -5.62 10.82
N GLY A 346 -0.27 -5.20 11.93
CA GLY A 346 0.01 -6.11 13.04
C GLY A 346 -1.25 -6.77 13.57
N GLY A 347 -2.36 -6.03 13.63
CA GLY A 347 -3.67 -6.56 14.04
C GLY A 347 -4.15 -7.76 13.22
N LEU A 348 -3.76 -7.86 11.93
CA LEU A 348 -4.04 -9.02 11.10
C LEU A 348 -3.38 -10.27 11.70
N TRP A 349 -2.07 -10.23 11.90
CA TRP A 349 -1.29 -11.36 12.45
C TRP A 349 -1.74 -11.76 13.86
N GLU A 350 -2.12 -10.78 14.68
CA GLU A 350 -2.65 -10.99 16.03
C GLU A 350 -3.95 -11.80 16.04
N SER A 351 -4.76 -11.65 14.99
CA SER A 351 -6.03 -12.36 14.86
C SER A 351 -5.88 -13.79 14.33
N LEU A 352 -4.68 -14.13 13.82
CA LEU A 352 -4.39 -15.43 13.23
C LEU A 352 -3.78 -16.37 14.28
N GLU A 353 -4.59 -17.27 14.82
CA GLU A 353 -4.15 -18.25 15.81
C GLU A 353 -2.99 -19.12 15.28
N GLY A 354 -1.89 -19.19 16.03
CA GLY A 354 -0.70 -19.97 15.68
C GLY A 354 0.25 -19.30 14.67
N ALA A 355 -0.08 -18.10 14.16
CA ALA A 355 0.75 -17.46 13.14
C ALA A 355 2.10 -16.97 13.70
N SER A 356 2.13 -16.42 14.91
CA SER A 356 3.38 -16.00 15.54
C SER A 356 4.32 -17.18 15.81
N GLU A 357 3.79 -18.29 16.32
CA GLU A 357 4.55 -19.53 16.54
C GLU A 357 5.06 -20.10 15.22
N TRP A 358 4.23 -20.10 14.17
CA TRP A 358 4.64 -20.55 12.86
C TRP A 358 5.79 -19.71 12.27
N VAL A 359 5.73 -18.38 12.41
CA VAL A 359 6.83 -17.50 11.99
C VAL A 359 8.08 -17.72 12.84
N ALA A 360 7.95 -17.91 14.16
CA ALA A 360 9.08 -18.22 15.04
C ALA A 360 9.74 -19.56 14.67
N ASP A 361 8.94 -20.61 14.46
CA ASP A 361 9.42 -21.92 13.99
C ASP A 361 10.13 -21.80 12.64
N PHE A 362 9.59 -20.99 11.73
CA PHE A 362 10.22 -20.74 10.44
C PHE A 362 11.60 -20.07 10.60
N LEU A 363 11.72 -19.07 11.48
CA LEU A 363 13.00 -18.42 11.77
C LEU A 363 14.02 -19.41 12.34
N LEU A 364 13.59 -20.27 13.28
CA LEU A 364 14.43 -21.30 13.88
C LEU A 364 14.88 -22.35 12.87
N GLN A 365 13.96 -22.90 12.07
CA GLN A 365 14.24 -23.95 11.09
C GLN A 365 15.16 -23.49 9.96
N ASN A 366 15.10 -22.21 9.59
CA ASN A 366 15.94 -21.63 8.55
C ASN A 366 17.20 -20.94 9.10
N GLU A 367 17.48 -21.08 10.41
CA GLU A 367 18.63 -20.47 11.10
C GLU A 367 18.75 -18.96 10.82
N MET A 368 17.61 -18.27 10.72
CA MET A 368 17.56 -16.85 10.42
C MET A 368 17.96 -16.05 11.66
N LEU A 369 19.16 -15.48 11.65
CA LEU A 369 19.62 -14.59 12.72
C LEU A 369 18.87 -13.25 12.69
N PRO A 370 18.82 -12.51 13.83
CA PRO A 370 18.31 -11.15 13.84
C PRO A 370 19.05 -10.29 12.81
N PRO A 371 18.34 -9.60 11.91
CA PRO A 371 18.97 -8.69 10.97
C PRO A 371 19.65 -7.54 11.73
N ASN A 372 20.83 -7.10 11.26
CA ASN A 372 21.51 -5.95 11.85
C ASN A 372 20.76 -4.66 11.45
N PRO A 373 20.16 -3.92 12.40
CA PRO A 373 19.35 -2.75 12.07
C PRO A 373 20.16 -1.57 11.52
N HIS A 374 21.49 -1.61 11.66
CA HIS A 374 22.41 -0.60 11.14
C HIS A 374 22.94 -0.92 9.73
N GLN A 375 22.66 -2.10 9.16
CA GLN A 375 23.13 -2.45 7.82
C GLN A 375 22.33 -1.79 6.68
N GLY A 376 21.29 -1.01 7.00
CA GLY A 376 20.27 -0.56 6.05
C GLY A 376 20.51 0.75 5.29
N ASP A 377 21.60 1.49 5.52
CA ASP A 377 21.78 2.82 4.89
C ASP A 377 22.96 2.89 3.90
N ASP A 378 23.82 1.87 3.84
CA ASP A 378 25.00 1.89 2.96
C ASP A 378 24.67 1.57 1.48
N GLY A 379 23.40 1.60 1.10
CA GLY A 379 22.97 1.43 -0.29
C GLY A 379 23.01 -0.01 -0.77
N VAL A 380 22.23 -0.90 -0.16
CA VAL A 380 21.85 -2.16 -0.80
C VAL A 380 21.00 -1.82 -2.02
N VAL A 381 21.70 -1.58 -3.14
CA VAL A 381 21.12 -1.50 -4.47
C VAL A 381 20.39 -2.81 -4.69
N ALA A 382 19.06 -2.76 -4.67
CA ALA A 382 18.21 -3.88 -4.98
C ALA A 382 18.65 -4.48 -6.33
N GLY A 383 19.25 -5.67 -6.26
CA GLY A 383 19.54 -6.56 -7.37
C GLY A 383 19.90 -5.87 -8.69
N GLU A 384 21.12 -5.34 -8.79
CA GLU A 384 21.76 -5.38 -10.11
C GLU A 384 21.94 -6.85 -10.44
N ASP A 385 21.03 -7.37 -11.27
CA ASP A 385 21.21 -8.62 -12.01
C ASP A 385 22.58 -8.54 -12.67
N SER A 386 23.58 -9.15 -12.02
CA SER A 386 24.89 -9.35 -12.60
C SER A 386 24.72 -10.33 -13.75
N LYS A 387 24.37 -9.80 -14.92
CA LYS A 387 24.71 -10.40 -16.20
C LYS A 387 26.22 -10.49 -16.24
N ASP A 388 26.70 -11.64 -15.80
CA ASP A 388 28.07 -12.09 -15.94
C ASP A 388 28.34 -12.39 -17.43
N ASP A 389 28.32 -11.34 -18.26
CA ASP A 389 28.88 -11.37 -19.61
C ASP A 389 30.41 -11.21 -19.47
N SER A 390 31.04 -12.31 -19.06
CA SER A 390 32.50 -12.46 -19.02
C SER A 390 33.08 -12.65 -20.43
N ASP A 391 32.97 -11.63 -21.28
CA ASP A 391 33.83 -11.50 -22.45
C ASP A 391 35.01 -10.58 -22.13
N GLY A 392 36.13 -11.24 -21.80
CA GLY A 392 37.39 -10.58 -21.49
C GLY A 392 37.89 -9.71 -22.65
N ASN A 393 38.23 -8.46 -22.33
CA ASN A 393 39.19 -7.71 -23.12
C ASN A 393 39.97 -6.73 -22.24
N THR A 394 41.18 -7.15 -21.87
CA THR A 394 42.19 -6.35 -21.18
C THR A 394 43.02 -5.54 -22.19
N ASN A 395 42.84 -4.23 -22.20
CA ASN A 395 43.81 -3.20 -22.64
C ASN A 395 43.13 -1.83 -22.51
N GLY A 396 43.64 -0.76 -21.92
CA GLY A 396 44.96 -0.44 -21.37
C GLY A 396 45.01 1.09 -21.23
N GLY A 397 45.82 1.61 -20.28
CA GLY A 397 46.17 3.04 -20.13
C GLY A 397 45.06 3.87 -19.48
N GLY A 398 45.20 4.37 -18.24
CA GLY A 398 46.30 5.21 -17.78
C GLY A 398 46.07 6.64 -18.26
N VAL A 399 45.58 7.52 -17.38
CA VAL A 399 46.11 8.87 -17.11
C VAL A 399 45.38 9.46 -15.90
N ARG A 400 46.23 9.98 -15.04
CA ARG A 400 46.06 10.67 -13.76
C ARG A 400 45.74 12.13 -14.05
N GLU A 401 44.69 12.71 -13.47
CA GLU A 401 44.64 14.17 -13.28
C GLU A 401 43.81 14.59 -12.06
N GLU A 402 44.51 15.05 -11.03
CA GLU A 402 44.00 15.87 -9.94
C GLU A 402 43.77 17.31 -10.44
N LYS A 403 42.65 17.96 -10.10
CA LYS A 403 42.62 19.26 -9.39
C LYS A 403 41.27 19.98 -9.42
N ARG A 404 40.83 20.34 -8.20
CA ARG A 404 40.45 21.69 -7.72
C ARG A 404 39.67 22.63 -8.66
N VAL A 405 38.43 22.95 -8.27
CA VAL A 405 37.78 24.25 -8.51
C VAL A 405 36.99 24.59 -7.22
N ARG A 406 37.56 25.42 -6.33
CA ARG A 406 37.36 26.87 -6.17
C ARG A 406 35.95 27.26 -5.67
N GLN A 407 35.90 27.37 -4.34
CA GLN A 407 35.13 28.32 -3.56
C GLN A 407 35.40 29.75 -4.09
N ALA A 408 34.32 30.47 -4.43
CA ALA A 408 34.37 31.89 -4.77
C ALA A 408 33.30 32.64 -3.96
N SER A 409 33.79 33.44 -3.03
CA SER A 409 33.13 34.55 -2.35
C SER A 409 33.05 35.77 -3.28
N ALA A 410 31.90 36.44 -3.30
CA ALA A 410 31.72 37.86 -3.59
C ALA A 410 30.38 38.26 -2.97
N ASP A 411 30.30 39.04 -1.90
CA ASP A 411 30.52 40.49 -1.82
C ASP A 411 29.74 41.27 -2.90
N GLU A 412 28.47 41.54 -2.63
CA GLU A 412 27.82 42.76 -3.12
C GLU A 412 27.11 43.48 -1.98
N ALA A 413 27.68 44.65 -1.65
CA ALA A 413 27.06 45.68 -0.84
C ALA A 413 26.00 46.41 -1.69
N GLY A 414 24.74 46.25 -1.31
CA GLY A 414 23.61 47.01 -1.85
C GLY A 414 23.03 47.91 -0.75
N ASP A 415 23.39 49.19 -0.85
CA ASP A 415 22.88 50.33 -0.07
C ASP A 415 21.51 50.74 -0.64
N GLY A 416 20.47 50.88 0.19
CA GLY A 416 19.23 51.55 -0.25
C GLY A 416 17.90 51.11 0.37
N GLU A 417 17.35 52.04 1.14
CA GLU A 417 15.92 52.33 1.34
C GLU A 417 15.16 51.62 2.49
N GLU A 418 15.00 52.40 3.56
CA GLU A 418 14.07 52.19 4.67
C GLU A 418 12.62 52.30 4.18
N GLU A 419 11.95 51.17 3.93
CA GLU A 419 10.48 51.08 3.99
C GLU A 419 10.06 50.47 5.34
N GLU A 420 9.57 51.32 6.24
CA GLU A 420 8.78 50.90 7.40
C GLU A 420 7.44 50.33 6.90
N GLY A 421 7.39 49.02 6.65
CA GLY A 421 6.20 48.36 6.12
C GLY A 421 6.06 46.91 6.54
N SER A 422 5.37 46.67 7.66
CA SER A 422 4.72 45.41 8.02
C SER A 422 5.61 44.16 8.08
N THR A 423 6.05 43.83 9.29
CA THR A 423 6.70 42.56 9.64
C THR A 423 5.75 41.37 9.36
N LYS A 424 5.76 40.89 8.12
CA LYS A 424 5.26 39.58 7.75
C LYS A 424 6.24 38.58 8.37
N MET A 425 5.84 37.93 9.45
CA MET A 425 6.58 36.81 10.02
C MET A 425 6.65 35.72 8.96
N VAL A 426 7.77 35.70 8.23
CA VAL A 426 8.21 34.55 7.45
C VAL A 426 8.55 33.50 8.49
N LEU A 427 7.65 32.54 8.65
CA LEU A 427 7.95 31.31 9.37
C LEU A 427 9.10 30.66 8.61
N SER A 428 10.23 30.58 9.29
CA SER A 428 11.51 30.10 8.79
C SER A 428 11.38 28.68 8.26
N GLU A 429 12.17 28.46 7.21
CA GLU A 429 12.42 27.20 6.53
C GLU A 429 12.70 26.09 7.54
N GLY A 430 12.13 24.92 7.24
CA GLY A 430 12.04 23.78 8.14
C GLY A 430 13.40 23.17 8.48
N ASP A 431 13.48 22.70 9.73
CA ASP A 431 14.53 21.84 10.23
C ASP A 431 14.48 20.48 9.50
N VAL A 432 15.24 20.35 8.41
CA VAL A 432 15.36 19.10 7.62
C VAL A 432 16.30 18.09 8.30
N ASP A 433 16.97 18.47 9.39
CA ASP A 433 17.96 17.63 10.09
C ASP A 433 17.33 16.59 11.07
N ASN A 434 16.00 16.41 11.08
CA ASN A 434 15.34 15.54 12.07
C ASN A 434 15.21 14.06 11.62
N ASP A 435 15.31 13.75 10.33
CA ASP A 435 15.00 12.41 9.82
C ASP A 435 16.10 11.37 10.16
N GLU A 436 17.39 11.76 10.13
CA GLU A 436 18.50 10.88 10.54
C GLU A 436 18.43 10.52 12.03
N SER A 437 17.88 11.41 12.87
CA SER A 437 17.70 11.15 14.30
C SER A 437 16.69 10.02 14.55
N ASN A 438 15.69 9.88 13.68
CA ASN A 438 14.62 8.90 13.88
C ASN A 438 15.09 7.49 13.51
N ALA A 439 15.85 7.32 12.42
CA ALA A 439 16.35 6.01 12.01
C ALA A 439 17.23 5.35 13.09
N GLY A 440 18.13 6.13 13.71
CA GLY A 440 18.96 5.64 14.81
C GLY A 440 18.16 5.27 16.07
N MET A 441 17.09 6.02 16.37
CA MET A 441 16.20 5.71 17.48
C MET A 441 15.48 4.38 17.26
N PHE A 442 14.88 4.16 16.08
CA PHE A 442 14.19 2.90 15.76
C PHE A 442 15.13 1.70 15.67
N ALA A 443 16.37 1.89 15.17
CA ALA A 443 17.38 0.85 15.19
C ALA A 443 17.72 0.40 16.63
N ASN A 444 17.96 1.36 17.54
CA ASN A 444 18.23 1.05 18.95
C ASN A 444 17.04 0.36 19.64
N MET A 445 15.80 0.76 19.31
CA MET A 445 14.59 0.07 19.80
C MET A 445 14.55 -1.38 19.32
N PHE A 446 14.85 -1.62 18.05
CA PHE A 446 14.92 -2.97 17.50
C PHE A 446 15.99 -3.82 18.19
N GLU A 447 17.22 -3.30 18.37
CA GLU A 447 18.28 -4.02 19.09
C GLU A 447 17.89 -4.34 20.53
N THR A 448 17.25 -3.40 21.21
CA THR A 448 16.77 -3.58 22.58
C THR A 448 15.72 -4.69 22.65
N ALA A 449 14.76 -4.68 21.73
CA ALA A 449 13.72 -5.71 21.65
C ALA A 449 14.30 -7.09 21.33
N VAL A 450 15.25 -7.19 20.39
CA VAL A 450 15.94 -8.45 20.09
C VAL A 450 16.73 -8.96 21.30
N GLY A 451 17.41 -8.08 22.03
CA GLY A 451 18.12 -8.44 23.27
C GLY A 451 17.17 -9.00 24.33
N MET A 452 16.02 -8.35 24.54
CA MET A 452 14.98 -8.82 25.46
C MET A 452 14.37 -10.16 25.02
N ALA A 453 14.13 -10.35 23.72
CA ALA A 453 13.62 -11.60 23.16
C ALA A 453 14.60 -12.76 23.37
N ALA A 454 15.90 -12.52 23.19
CA ALA A 454 16.95 -13.52 23.45
C ALA A 454 17.02 -13.91 24.93
N GLU A 455 16.93 -12.93 25.84
CA GLU A 455 16.89 -13.20 27.29
C GLU A 455 15.67 -14.03 27.69
N LEU A 456 14.50 -13.77 27.10
CA LEU A 456 13.29 -14.56 27.34
C LEU A 456 13.41 -16.00 26.82
N ALA A 457 14.00 -16.20 25.65
CA ALA A 457 14.25 -17.53 25.10
C ALA A 457 15.21 -18.34 25.99
N GLU A 458 16.28 -17.72 26.50
CA GLU A 458 17.20 -18.36 27.44
C GLU A 458 16.51 -18.73 28.77
N GLN A 459 15.63 -17.88 29.28
CA GLN A 459 14.85 -18.16 30.49
C GLN A 459 13.91 -19.35 30.31
N GLN A 460 13.25 -19.45 29.15
CA GLN A 460 12.37 -20.58 28.83
C GLN A 460 13.14 -21.91 28.75
N LEU A 461 14.29 -21.92 28.08
CA LEU A 461 15.15 -23.11 28.02
C LEU A 461 15.73 -23.51 29.38
N GLY A 462 16.09 -22.54 30.21
CA GLY A 462 16.63 -22.79 31.55
C GLY A 462 15.60 -23.38 32.53
N MET A 463 14.30 -23.13 32.34
CA MET A 463 13.25 -23.72 33.17
C MET A 463 13.05 -25.22 32.87
N GLU A 464 13.20 -25.64 31.62
CA GLU A 464 13.03 -27.05 31.24
C GLU A 464 14.13 -27.96 31.82
N GLU A 465 15.36 -27.47 31.96
CA GLU A 465 16.46 -28.23 32.55
C GLU A 465 16.31 -28.40 34.09
N GLY A 466 15.58 -27.49 34.75
CA GLY A 466 15.44 -27.45 36.21
C GLY A 466 14.38 -28.40 36.79
N GLU A 467 13.26 -28.61 36.09
CA GLU A 467 12.13 -29.41 36.63
C GLU A 467 12.23 -30.92 36.33
N GLY A 468 13.06 -31.33 35.37
CA GLY A 468 13.23 -32.75 35.01
C GLY A 468 14.16 -33.57 35.93
N GLY A 469 14.85 -32.94 36.88
CA GLY A 469 15.98 -33.54 37.60
C GLY A 469 15.66 -34.28 38.92
N GLU A 470 14.54 -33.97 39.60
CA GLU A 470 14.33 -34.44 40.99
C GLU A 470 13.23 -35.49 41.21
N GLU A 471 12.34 -35.77 40.24
CA GLU A 471 11.25 -36.74 40.44
C GLU A 471 11.51 -38.18 39.99
N ALA A 472 12.64 -38.48 39.33
CA ALA A 472 12.94 -39.84 38.85
C ALA A 472 13.42 -40.82 39.95
N SER A 473 13.55 -40.41 41.22
CA SER A 473 14.16 -41.27 42.27
C SER A 473 13.18 -41.96 43.24
N ALA A 474 11.85 -41.80 43.13
CA ALA A 474 10.97 -42.32 44.18
C ALA A 474 9.59 -42.83 43.75
N GLN A 475 9.51 -43.77 42.79
CA GLN A 475 8.33 -44.64 42.71
C GLN A 475 8.58 -45.98 41.99
N GLY A 476 9.35 -46.84 42.64
CA GLY A 476 9.18 -48.28 42.43
C GLY A 476 7.90 -48.74 43.11
N ARG A 477 6.86 -49.11 42.33
CA ARG A 477 5.89 -50.21 42.64
C ARG A 477 4.80 -50.33 41.55
N GLY A 478 4.80 -51.48 40.86
CA GLY A 478 3.55 -52.20 40.54
C GLY A 478 3.00 -52.13 39.11
N ILE A 479 3.36 -53.12 38.28
CA ILE A 479 2.46 -54.10 37.60
C ILE A 479 0.99 -53.63 37.44
N VAL A 480 0.38 -53.58 36.24
CA VAL A 480 -0.35 -54.68 35.56
C VAL A 480 -0.66 -54.24 34.12
N GLY A 481 -0.41 -55.13 33.15
CA GLY A 481 -0.75 -54.92 31.75
C GLY A 481 -2.23 -55.14 31.38
N ARG A 482 -2.63 -54.51 30.27
CA ARG A 482 -3.76 -54.80 29.36
C ARG A 482 -3.42 -54.00 28.08
N GLY A 483 -3.40 -54.48 26.85
CA GLY A 483 -4.10 -55.59 26.22
C GLY A 483 -5.32 -55.08 25.43
N ALA A 484 -5.19 -54.95 24.10
CA ALA A 484 -6.20 -54.86 23.01
C ALA A 484 -5.87 -53.69 22.04
N ARG A 485 -5.60 -53.86 20.73
CA ARG A 485 -6.34 -54.41 19.56
C ARG A 485 -7.64 -53.68 19.17
N GLY A 486 -7.64 -53.18 17.92
CA GLY A 486 -8.81 -52.92 17.05
C GLY A 486 -9.31 -51.47 17.09
N ARG A 487 -9.58 -50.78 15.98
CA ARG A 487 -9.89 -51.17 14.60
C ARG A 487 -9.28 -50.20 13.60
#